data_AF-A0A665V7L2-F1
#
_entry.id   AF-A0A665V7L2-F1
#
_cell.length_a   1.000
_cell.length_b   1.000
_cell.length_c   1.000
_cell.angle_alpha   90.00
_cell.angle_beta   90.00
_cell.angle_gamma   90.00
#
_symmetry.space_group_name_H-M   'P 1'
#
loop_
_entity.id
_entity.type
_entity.pdbx_description
1 polymer ?
#
loop_
_entity_poly.entity_id
_entity_poly.type
_entity_poly.pdbx_seq_one_letter_code
_entity_poly.pdbx_strand_id
1 'polypeptide(L)'
;MTDHKPKAESRSDEAKGQDKAWGWVLVAALFISTSLVFGLMRSLGVFFVEFVHYFEESAQAISWISSTGLAAQQFFSPLGAALCNAYDTRAVVMTGGFLAGLGLILASQATCLVHLYLTMGVISGLGWGLIFTPMVATVMANFTQRRTLALGVAFSSIGISSFAFNPLFQLLVEIYTWRGALLILGALSLNIVACGALVRPQKRVKVKQKTDSEGRTSCAAMLQRVSSYLELPLLLERPYLTYTAAITLINVGYFVPYFHLVAHSRQVGFSEYQSAFVMSAAGATDILGRVASGWFADLGHFRLIHLLSLWTTLAGTFIILLPVSSLSGSYAALMVISLLYGFCSGALTSLVFAVVPLIVGVKRMMGGLGLLQLIESGAGLLGTPLSGFLKDVTGNYMASFMVAGSFPILGTLTLATLPHYFSCTEPSTFQRCAHDDKDKNLHSELEQISSSPSDANLGGAR
;
A
#
# COMPACT_ATOMS: atom_id res chain seq x y z
N MET A 1 -2.57 -33.29 -48.72
CA MET A 1 -2.67 -31.83 -48.59
C MET A 1 -3.14 -31.55 -47.17
N THR A 2 -2.20 -31.59 -46.22
CA THR A 2 -2.46 -31.47 -44.78
C THR A 2 -2.50 -30.00 -44.41
N ASP A 3 -3.69 -29.55 -44.03
CA ASP A 3 -4.00 -28.16 -43.71
C ASP A 3 -3.34 -27.75 -42.39
N HIS A 4 -2.55 -26.67 -42.43
CA HIS A 4 -1.77 -26.14 -41.32
C HIS A 4 -2.68 -25.29 -40.41
N LYS A 5 -3.07 -25.82 -39.25
CA LYS A 5 -3.58 -25.03 -38.10
C LYS A 5 -2.50 -24.88 -37.01
N PRO A 6 -1.58 -23.89 -37.07
CA PRO A 6 -0.82 -23.49 -35.88
C PRO A 6 -0.92 -21.99 -35.52
N LYS A 7 -1.66 -21.16 -36.26
CA LYS A 7 -1.63 -19.68 -36.08
C LYS A 7 -2.43 -19.12 -34.88
N ALA A 8 -3.36 -19.88 -34.30
CA ALA A 8 -4.22 -19.39 -33.23
C ALA A 8 -3.60 -19.55 -31.83
N GLU A 9 -2.93 -20.67 -31.58
CA GLU A 9 -2.23 -20.93 -30.31
C GLU A 9 -0.99 -20.04 -30.17
N SER A 10 -0.19 -19.88 -31.24
CA SER A 10 1.01 -19.02 -31.20
C SER A 10 0.70 -17.57 -30.87
N ARG A 11 -0.40 -17.01 -31.40
CA ARG A 11 -0.87 -15.64 -31.08
C ARG A 11 -1.38 -15.50 -29.64
N SER A 12 -1.98 -16.56 -29.09
CA SER A 12 -2.49 -16.55 -27.72
C SER A 12 -1.38 -16.64 -26.68
N ASP A 13 -0.31 -17.38 -26.98
CA ASP A 13 0.87 -17.49 -26.12
C ASP A 13 1.80 -16.28 -26.27
N GLU A 14 1.91 -15.70 -27.47
CA GLU A 14 2.57 -14.40 -27.68
C GLU A 14 1.85 -13.27 -26.93
N ALA A 15 0.51 -13.23 -26.95
CA ALA A 15 -0.27 -12.24 -26.19
C ALA A 15 -0.09 -12.42 -24.67
N LYS A 16 -0.15 -13.66 -24.16
CA LYS A 16 0.15 -13.96 -22.74
C LYS A 16 1.60 -13.62 -22.35
N GLY A 17 2.55 -13.80 -23.26
CA GLY A 17 3.96 -13.43 -23.07
C GLY A 17 4.16 -11.91 -23.02
N GLN A 18 3.52 -11.17 -23.92
CA GLN A 18 3.54 -9.71 -23.95
C GLN A 18 2.89 -9.08 -22.71
N ASP A 19 1.81 -9.67 -22.20
CA ASP A 19 1.15 -9.21 -20.98
C ASP A 19 2.03 -9.41 -19.73
N LYS A 20 2.82 -10.49 -19.68
CA LYS A 20 3.81 -10.70 -18.60
C LYS A 20 4.98 -9.72 -18.67
N ALA A 21 5.46 -9.39 -19.87
CA ALA A 21 6.54 -8.41 -20.06
C ALA A 21 6.09 -6.99 -19.67
N TRP A 22 4.87 -6.61 -20.04
CA TRP A 22 4.30 -5.31 -19.66
C TRP A 22 4.09 -5.18 -18.15
N GLY A 23 3.79 -6.30 -17.46
CA GLY A 23 3.74 -6.35 -16.00
C GLY A 23 5.00 -5.77 -15.34
N TRP A 24 6.20 -6.06 -15.85
CA TRP A 24 7.45 -5.51 -15.30
C TRP A 24 7.68 -4.03 -15.62
N VAL A 25 7.16 -3.54 -16.75
CA VAL A 25 7.11 -2.10 -17.03
C VAL A 25 6.25 -1.39 -15.98
N LEU A 26 5.12 -2.00 -15.58
CA LEU A 26 4.27 -1.48 -14.51
C LEU A 26 4.94 -1.57 -13.13
N VAL A 27 5.77 -2.61 -12.87
CA VAL A 27 6.60 -2.68 -11.66
C VAL A 27 7.60 -1.53 -11.62
N ALA A 28 8.26 -1.21 -12.73
CA ALA A 28 9.18 -0.07 -12.82
C ALA A 28 8.43 1.27 -12.62
N ALA A 29 7.24 1.42 -13.22
CA ALA A 29 6.40 2.60 -13.02
C ALA A 29 5.94 2.75 -11.56
N LEU A 30 5.56 1.64 -10.91
CA LEU A 30 5.23 1.63 -9.49
C LEU A 30 6.47 1.96 -8.65
N PHE A 31 7.64 1.39 -8.95
CA PHE A 31 8.91 1.67 -8.27
C PHE A 31 9.25 3.16 -8.27
N ILE A 32 9.16 3.82 -9.43
CA ILE A 32 9.40 5.27 -9.56
C ILE A 32 8.33 6.04 -8.80
N SER A 33 7.05 5.66 -8.94
CA SER A 33 5.96 6.35 -8.25
C SER A 33 6.08 6.25 -6.73
N THR A 34 6.39 5.07 -6.18
CA THR A 34 6.58 4.86 -4.73
C THR A 34 7.83 5.52 -4.21
N SER A 35 8.91 5.57 -5.01
CA SER A 35 10.11 6.36 -4.72
C SER A 35 9.75 7.85 -4.57
N LEU A 36 8.99 8.39 -5.51
CA LEU A 36 8.58 9.80 -5.48
C LEU A 36 7.50 10.11 -4.44
N VAL A 37 6.68 9.14 -4.02
CA VAL A 37 5.71 9.35 -2.94
C VAL A 37 6.40 9.28 -1.58
N PHE A 38 6.95 8.11 -1.23
CA PHE A 38 7.48 7.87 0.12
C PHE A 38 8.90 8.38 0.30
N GLY A 39 9.74 8.34 -0.74
CA GLY A 39 11.08 8.91 -0.67
C GLY A 39 11.00 10.41 -0.42
N LEU A 40 10.18 11.15 -1.18
CA LEU A 40 9.99 12.58 -0.94
C LEU A 40 9.48 12.81 0.48
N MET A 41 8.40 12.13 0.89
CA MET A 41 7.78 12.28 2.21
C MET A 41 8.74 12.02 3.37
N ARG A 42 9.58 10.98 3.29
CA ARG A 42 10.56 10.68 4.35
C ARG A 42 11.74 11.64 4.37
N SER A 43 12.16 12.15 3.21
CA SER A 43 13.25 13.11 3.09
C SER A 43 12.83 14.56 3.38
N LEU A 44 11.52 14.85 3.52
CA LEU A 44 11.04 16.18 3.93
C LEU A 44 11.60 16.64 5.28
N GLY A 45 12.07 15.71 6.12
CA GLY A 45 12.75 16.03 7.38
C GLY A 45 14.00 16.89 7.21
N VAL A 46 14.63 16.91 6.03
CA VAL A 46 15.77 17.80 5.74
C VAL A 46 15.39 19.28 5.81
N PHE A 47 14.15 19.63 5.44
CA PHE A 47 13.66 21.00 5.50
C PHE A 47 13.29 21.45 6.92
N PHE A 48 13.29 20.54 7.89
CA PHE A 48 12.74 20.78 9.22
C PHE A 48 13.42 21.96 9.94
N VAL A 49 14.76 21.94 10.00
CA VAL A 49 15.54 22.99 10.68
C VAL A 49 15.34 24.34 10.00
N GLU A 50 15.34 24.35 8.67
CA GLU A 50 15.13 25.56 7.87
C GLU A 50 13.74 26.15 8.10
N PHE A 51 12.70 25.31 8.20
CA PHE A 51 11.34 25.76 8.49
C PHE A 51 11.18 26.28 9.92
N VAL A 52 11.80 25.64 10.91
CA VAL A 52 11.80 26.15 12.30
C VAL A 52 12.42 27.55 12.33
N HIS A 53 13.54 27.76 11.63
CA HIS A 53 14.21 29.05 11.59
C HIS A 53 13.42 30.11 10.79
N TYR A 54 12.90 29.76 9.61
CA TYR A 54 12.20 30.73 8.75
C TYR A 54 10.83 31.15 9.28
N PHE A 55 10.04 30.20 9.81
CA PHE A 55 8.69 30.48 10.31
C PHE A 55 8.68 30.87 11.80
N GLU A 56 9.80 30.71 12.51
CA GLU A 56 9.91 30.94 13.96
C GLU A 56 8.87 30.13 14.78
N GLU A 57 8.51 28.96 14.27
CA GLU A 57 7.48 28.08 14.82
C GLU A 57 8.08 26.90 15.60
N SER A 58 7.27 26.32 16.49
CA SER A 58 7.70 25.17 17.27
C SER A 58 8.03 23.95 16.41
N ALA A 59 8.99 23.13 16.85
CA ALA A 59 9.31 21.84 16.25
C ALA A 59 8.08 20.95 16.04
N GLN A 60 7.14 20.97 16.99
CA GLN A 60 5.87 20.25 16.89
C GLN A 60 5.03 20.77 15.73
N ALA A 61 4.86 22.09 15.59
CA ALA A 61 4.13 22.70 14.50
C ALA A 61 4.73 22.30 13.14
N ILE A 62 6.05 22.40 12.95
CA ILE A 62 6.71 21.98 11.70
C ILE A 62 6.49 20.48 11.41
N SER A 63 6.52 19.62 12.43
CA SER A 63 6.33 18.16 12.26
C SER A 63 4.93 17.77 11.73
N TRP A 64 3.94 18.64 11.89
CA TRP A 64 2.61 18.41 11.31
C TRP A 64 2.63 18.45 9.78
N ILE A 65 3.60 19.08 9.13
CA ILE A 65 3.67 19.14 7.66
C ILE A 65 3.80 17.72 7.07
N SER A 66 4.78 16.95 7.52
CA SER A 66 4.99 15.58 7.04
C SER A 66 3.92 14.62 7.55
N SER A 67 3.46 14.81 8.79
CA SER A 67 2.42 13.97 9.41
C SER A 67 1.06 14.13 8.72
N THR A 68 0.65 15.36 8.38
CA THR A 68 -0.57 15.62 7.63
C THR A 68 -0.50 15.07 6.21
N GLY A 69 0.66 15.14 5.54
CA GLY A 69 0.85 14.53 4.22
C GLY A 69 0.64 13.02 4.22
N LEU A 70 1.24 12.31 5.18
CA LEU A 70 1.09 10.86 5.32
C LEU A 70 -0.33 10.46 5.71
N ALA A 71 -0.95 11.20 6.63
CA ALA A 71 -2.33 10.97 7.03
C ALA A 71 -3.31 11.24 5.87
N ALA A 72 -3.11 12.33 5.12
CA ALA A 72 -3.93 12.67 3.96
C ALA A 72 -3.81 11.62 2.86
N GLN A 73 -2.61 11.10 2.58
CA GLN A 73 -2.42 10.00 1.62
C GLN A 73 -3.31 8.81 1.98
N GLN A 74 -3.21 8.31 3.21
CA GLN A 74 -3.96 7.11 3.62
C GLN A 74 -5.46 7.39 3.74
N PHE A 75 -5.84 8.58 4.20
CA PHE A 75 -7.23 9.01 4.29
C PHE A 75 -7.91 9.09 2.92
N PHE A 76 -7.21 9.58 1.89
CA PHE A 76 -7.72 9.71 0.52
C PHE A 76 -7.51 8.45 -0.34
N SER A 77 -6.86 7.39 0.15
CA SER A 77 -6.70 6.13 -0.59
C SER A 77 -8.00 5.46 -1.03
N PRO A 78 -9.06 5.37 -0.20
CA PRO A 78 -10.37 4.90 -0.65
C PRO A 78 -10.97 5.75 -1.78
N LEU A 79 -10.75 7.08 -1.74
CA LEU A 79 -11.21 7.97 -2.80
C LEU A 79 -10.52 7.64 -4.12
N GLY A 80 -9.21 7.38 -4.10
CA GLY A 80 -8.47 6.90 -5.27
C GLY A 80 -9.02 5.59 -5.83
N ALA A 81 -9.32 4.63 -4.95
CA ALA A 81 -9.95 3.36 -5.35
C ALA A 81 -11.35 3.57 -5.97
N ALA A 82 -12.20 4.39 -5.34
CA ALA A 82 -13.53 4.69 -5.83
C ALA A 82 -13.52 5.42 -7.17
N LEU A 83 -12.61 6.39 -7.36
CA LEU A 83 -12.43 7.08 -8.63
C LEU A 83 -11.98 6.12 -9.73
N CYS A 84 -11.10 5.16 -9.45
CA CYS A 84 -10.71 4.14 -10.44
C CYS A 84 -11.82 3.10 -10.69
N ASN A 85 -12.80 2.98 -9.80
CA ASN A 85 -13.99 2.18 -10.04
C ASN A 85 -15.02 2.94 -10.93
N ALA A 86 -15.04 4.27 -10.88
CA ALA A 86 -15.92 5.11 -11.70
C ALA A 86 -15.32 5.53 -13.06
N TYR A 87 -14.00 5.76 -13.09
CA TYR A 87 -13.23 6.29 -14.21
C TYR A 87 -12.03 5.40 -14.54
N ASP A 88 -11.34 5.69 -15.64
CA ASP A 88 -10.13 4.95 -16.02
C ASP A 88 -9.00 5.17 -15.01
N THR A 89 -8.41 4.06 -14.53
CA THR A 89 -7.28 4.06 -13.58
C THR A 89 -6.12 4.94 -14.05
N ARG A 90 -5.83 4.94 -15.36
CA ARG A 90 -4.80 5.78 -15.97
C ARG A 90 -5.04 7.27 -15.69
N ALA A 91 -6.27 7.74 -15.91
CA ALA A 91 -6.61 9.14 -15.71
C ALA A 91 -6.47 9.53 -14.23
N VAL A 92 -6.95 8.68 -13.31
CA VAL A 92 -6.87 8.93 -11.87
C VAL A 92 -5.42 9.05 -11.39
N VAL A 93 -4.54 8.12 -11.78
CA VAL A 93 -3.13 8.17 -11.40
C VAL A 93 -2.44 9.40 -12.00
N MET A 94 -2.72 9.76 -13.25
CA MET A 94 -2.19 10.97 -13.87
C MET A 94 -2.65 12.25 -13.15
N THR A 95 -3.93 12.34 -12.77
CA THR A 95 -4.43 13.47 -11.97
C THR A 95 -3.79 13.51 -10.59
N GLY A 96 -3.55 12.36 -9.96
CA GLY A 96 -2.84 12.26 -8.69
C GLY A 96 -1.39 12.75 -8.78
N GLY A 97 -0.66 12.35 -9.83
CA GLY A 97 0.70 12.82 -10.12
C GLY A 97 0.79 14.32 -10.34
N PHE A 98 -0.19 14.88 -11.06
CA PHE A 98 -0.28 16.33 -11.25
C PHE A 98 -0.55 17.07 -9.93
N LEU A 99 -1.50 16.60 -9.12
CA LEU A 99 -1.80 17.18 -7.80
C LEU A 99 -0.61 17.08 -6.85
N ALA A 100 0.10 15.95 -6.83
CA ALA A 100 1.30 15.75 -6.02
C ALA A 100 2.41 16.77 -6.35
N GLY A 101 2.70 16.95 -7.64
CA GLY A 101 3.68 17.95 -8.08
C GLY A 101 3.20 19.38 -7.86
N LEU A 102 1.93 19.68 -8.16
CA LEU A 102 1.33 21.00 -7.97
C LEU A 102 1.37 21.42 -6.49
N GLY A 103 1.08 20.52 -5.56
CA GLY A 103 1.14 20.81 -4.13
C GLY A 103 2.55 21.23 -3.69
N LEU A 104 3.60 20.52 -4.13
CA LEU A 104 4.98 20.91 -3.84
C LEU A 104 5.40 22.23 -4.52
N ILE A 105 4.95 22.47 -5.75
CA ILE A 105 5.21 23.74 -6.46
C ILE A 105 4.55 24.90 -5.72
N LEU A 106 3.29 24.77 -5.30
CA LEU A 106 2.58 25.80 -4.55
C LEU A 106 3.22 26.01 -3.17
N ALA A 107 3.75 24.95 -2.55
CA ALA A 107 4.48 25.04 -1.29
C ALA A 107 5.73 25.93 -1.38
N SER A 108 6.39 26.00 -2.55
CA SER A 108 7.53 26.91 -2.76
C SER A 108 7.18 28.40 -2.54
N GLN A 109 5.90 28.75 -2.69
CA GLN A 109 5.39 30.11 -2.50
C GLN A 109 4.75 30.31 -1.12
N ALA A 110 4.92 29.36 -0.20
CA ALA A 110 4.36 29.47 1.14
C ALA A 110 4.96 30.65 1.91
N THR A 111 4.10 31.45 2.55
CA THR A 111 4.49 32.58 3.40
C THR A 111 4.14 32.35 4.87
N CYS A 112 3.28 31.38 5.15
CA CYS A 112 2.91 30.94 6.49
C CYS A 112 2.82 29.42 6.56
N LEU A 113 2.82 28.89 7.78
CA LEU A 113 2.79 27.45 8.02
C LEU A 113 1.50 26.78 7.49
N VAL A 114 0.38 27.50 7.52
CA VAL A 114 -0.91 27.02 6.98
C VAL A 114 -0.81 26.74 5.48
N HIS A 115 -0.05 27.53 4.72
CA HIS A 115 0.18 27.25 3.30
C HIS A 115 0.85 25.88 3.11
N LEU A 116 1.83 25.53 3.95
CA LEU A 116 2.52 24.23 3.87
C LEU A 116 1.61 23.07 4.26
N TYR A 117 0.76 23.23 5.28
CA TYR A 117 -0.25 22.21 5.63
C TYR A 117 -1.25 21.97 4.49
N LEU A 118 -1.72 23.02 3.83
CA LEU A 118 -2.68 22.88 2.74
C LEU A 118 -2.02 22.31 1.47
N THR A 119 -0.81 22.76 1.13
CA THR A 119 -0.15 22.40 -0.13
C THR A 119 0.62 21.08 -0.04
N MET A 120 1.58 20.96 0.88
CA MET A 120 2.37 19.73 1.07
C MET A 120 1.59 18.66 1.82
N GLY A 121 0.76 19.05 2.79
CA GLY A 121 -0.08 18.13 3.53
C GLY A 121 -1.26 17.64 2.71
N VAL A 122 -2.26 18.51 2.49
CA VAL A 122 -3.55 18.11 1.92
C VAL A 122 -3.50 17.89 0.40
N ILE A 123 -3.02 18.85 -0.39
CA ILE A 123 -3.02 18.74 -1.86
C ILE A 123 -2.09 17.61 -2.33
N SER A 124 -0.85 17.60 -1.84
CA SER A 124 0.10 16.55 -2.22
C SER A 124 -0.30 15.19 -1.65
N GLY A 125 -0.80 15.14 -0.41
CA GLY A 125 -1.33 13.92 0.20
C GLY A 125 -2.51 13.33 -0.56
N LEU A 126 -3.48 14.15 -0.98
CA LEU A 126 -4.55 13.73 -1.89
C LEU A 126 -3.98 13.13 -3.18
N GLY A 127 -3.02 13.82 -3.80
CA GLY A 127 -2.32 13.32 -5.00
C GLY A 127 -1.72 11.94 -4.77
N TRP A 128 -0.97 11.75 -3.68
CA TRP A 128 -0.36 10.48 -3.30
C TRP A 128 -1.38 9.37 -3.04
N GLY A 129 -2.52 9.67 -2.41
CA GLY A 129 -3.63 8.72 -2.21
C GLY A 129 -4.25 8.24 -3.54
N LEU A 130 -4.34 9.13 -4.54
CA LEU A 130 -4.80 8.79 -5.90
C LEU A 130 -3.77 7.98 -6.73
N ILE A 131 -2.51 7.91 -6.28
CA ILE A 131 -1.44 7.18 -6.97
C ILE A 131 -1.26 5.79 -6.37
N PHE A 132 -1.04 5.71 -5.06
CA PHE A 132 -0.50 4.51 -4.42
C PHE A 132 -1.41 3.30 -4.56
N THR A 133 -2.67 3.42 -4.12
CA THR A 133 -3.64 2.32 -4.15
C THR A 133 -3.92 1.84 -5.58
N PRO A 134 -4.22 2.71 -6.56
CA PRO A 134 -4.47 2.28 -7.93
C PRO A 134 -3.25 1.65 -8.62
N MET A 135 -2.04 2.15 -8.38
CA MET A 135 -0.82 1.58 -8.97
C MET A 135 -0.52 0.20 -8.41
N VAL A 136 -0.63 0.01 -7.08
CA VAL A 136 -0.47 -1.29 -6.43
C VAL A 136 -1.47 -2.30 -6.99
N ALA A 137 -2.75 -1.92 -7.05
CA ALA A 137 -3.79 -2.80 -7.58
C ALA A 137 -3.57 -3.14 -9.06
N THR A 138 -3.12 -2.19 -9.87
CA THR A 138 -2.84 -2.41 -11.30
C THR A 138 -1.70 -3.41 -11.49
N VAL A 139 -0.61 -3.28 -10.75
CA VAL A 139 0.50 -4.24 -10.79
C VAL A 139 0.01 -5.63 -10.36
N MET A 140 -0.73 -5.72 -9.25
CA MET A 140 -1.27 -6.99 -8.76
C MET A 140 -2.24 -7.65 -9.73
N ALA A 141 -2.99 -6.88 -10.51
CA ALA A 141 -3.90 -7.40 -11.53
C ALA A 141 -3.16 -7.98 -12.74
N ASN A 142 -1.93 -7.54 -13.03
CA ASN A 142 -1.12 -8.05 -14.14
C ASN A 142 -0.33 -9.31 -13.78
N PHE A 143 -0.14 -9.61 -12.50
CA PHE A 143 0.54 -10.82 -12.04
C PHE A 143 -0.45 -11.79 -11.39
N THR A 144 -0.37 -13.08 -11.74
CA THR A 144 -1.14 -14.14 -11.06
C THR A 144 -0.31 -14.91 -10.04
N GLN A 145 0.94 -15.25 -10.39
CA GLN A 145 1.84 -16.04 -9.54
C GLN A 145 2.98 -15.23 -8.89
N ARG A 146 3.33 -14.06 -9.45
CA ARG A 146 4.49 -13.26 -8.98
C ARG A 146 4.11 -11.93 -8.32
N ARG A 147 2.95 -11.90 -7.65
CA ARG A 147 2.40 -10.66 -7.07
C ARG A 147 3.30 -10.15 -5.96
N THR A 148 3.78 -11.04 -5.11
CA THR A 148 4.53 -10.67 -3.91
C THR A 148 5.92 -10.17 -4.26
N LEU A 149 6.62 -10.83 -5.18
CA LEU A 149 7.90 -10.38 -5.70
C LEU A 149 7.78 -9.04 -6.43
N ALA A 150 6.74 -8.86 -7.26
CA ALA A 150 6.50 -7.61 -7.97
C ALA A 150 6.33 -6.43 -7.00
N LEU A 151 5.54 -6.61 -5.93
CA LEU A 151 5.39 -5.60 -4.88
C LEU A 151 6.67 -5.42 -4.07
N GLY A 152 7.37 -6.51 -3.73
CA GLY A 152 8.63 -6.46 -2.99
C GLY A 152 9.70 -5.65 -3.71
N VAL A 153 9.87 -5.89 -5.02
CA VAL A 153 10.76 -5.09 -5.88
C VAL A 153 10.27 -3.63 -5.93
N ALA A 154 9.00 -3.38 -6.21
CA ALA A 154 8.49 -2.02 -6.33
C ALA A 154 8.57 -1.20 -5.02
N PHE A 155 8.40 -1.84 -3.87
CA PHE A 155 8.47 -1.19 -2.56
C PHE A 155 9.89 -1.10 -2.02
N SER A 156 10.85 -1.89 -2.51
CA SER A 156 12.27 -1.74 -2.18
C SER A 156 12.79 -0.33 -2.51
N SER A 157 12.13 0.37 -3.46
CA SER A 157 12.40 1.77 -3.81
C SER A 157 12.30 2.73 -2.61
N ILE A 158 11.44 2.45 -1.62
CA ILE A 158 11.17 3.36 -0.50
C ILE A 158 12.43 3.56 0.36
N GLY A 159 13.20 2.49 0.58
CA GLY A 159 14.47 2.57 1.28
C GLY A 159 15.55 3.22 0.42
N ILE A 160 15.71 2.76 -0.81
CA ILE A 160 16.73 3.25 -1.77
C ILE A 160 16.58 4.76 -2.02
N SER A 161 15.35 5.22 -2.24
CA SER A 161 15.04 6.63 -2.48
C SER A 161 15.34 7.52 -1.28
N SER A 162 15.08 7.06 -0.06
CA SER A 162 15.39 7.85 1.15
C SER A 162 16.91 8.07 1.30
N PHE A 163 17.72 7.06 0.97
CA PHE A 163 19.18 7.20 0.96
C PHE A 163 19.68 8.17 -0.13
N ALA A 164 19.05 8.15 -1.31
CA ALA A 164 19.43 9.03 -2.42
C ALA A 164 18.91 10.48 -2.26
N PHE A 165 17.70 10.65 -1.76
CA PHE A 165 17.03 11.94 -1.66
C PHE A 165 17.53 12.79 -0.49
N ASN A 166 17.93 12.20 0.64
CA ASN A 166 18.50 12.98 1.75
C ASN A 166 19.68 13.89 1.33
N PRO A 167 20.77 13.37 0.71
CA PRO A 167 21.86 14.23 0.26
C PRO A 167 21.45 15.15 -0.90
N LEU A 168 20.57 14.68 -1.81
CA LEU A 168 20.03 15.52 -2.89
C LEU A 168 19.28 16.73 -2.34
N PHE A 169 18.44 16.55 -1.31
CA PHE A 169 17.65 17.62 -0.72
C PHE A 169 18.53 18.60 0.01
N GLN A 170 19.53 18.12 0.75
CA GLN A 170 20.53 18.99 1.40
C GLN A 170 21.23 19.87 0.37
N LEU A 171 21.70 19.29 -0.74
CA LEU A 171 22.33 20.03 -1.84
C LEU A 171 21.37 21.06 -2.47
N LEU A 172 20.12 20.68 -2.71
CA LEU A 172 19.11 21.59 -3.27
C LEU A 172 18.78 22.75 -2.33
N VAL A 173 18.70 22.49 -1.02
CA VAL A 173 18.49 23.53 0.00
C VAL A 173 19.69 24.46 0.08
N GLU A 174 20.91 23.95 0.01
CA GLU A 174 22.13 24.77 0.07
C GLU A 174 22.25 25.70 -1.15
N ILE A 175 21.98 25.19 -2.36
CA ILE A 175 22.14 25.98 -3.60
C ILE A 175 20.93 26.88 -3.87
N TYR A 176 19.71 26.37 -3.68
CA TYR A 176 18.48 27.02 -4.13
C TYR A 176 17.55 27.46 -3.01
N THR A 177 17.94 27.29 -1.75
CA THR A 177 17.08 27.43 -0.55
C THR A 177 15.91 26.44 -0.57
N TRP A 178 15.13 26.41 0.52
CA TRP A 178 13.97 25.52 0.61
C TRP A 178 12.91 25.80 -0.48
N ARG A 179 12.77 27.05 -0.94
CA ARG A 179 11.79 27.41 -1.97
C ARG A 179 12.13 26.82 -3.34
N GLY A 180 13.36 27.03 -3.80
CA GLY A 180 13.81 26.48 -5.08
C GLY A 180 13.89 24.94 -5.03
N ALA A 181 14.30 24.38 -3.90
CA ALA A 181 14.25 22.94 -3.68
C ALA A 181 12.83 22.38 -3.83
N LEU A 182 11.81 22.94 -3.16
CA LEU A 182 10.41 22.49 -3.30
C LEU A 182 9.89 22.60 -4.74
N LEU A 183 10.28 23.64 -5.49
CA LEU A 183 9.92 23.78 -6.90
C LEU A 183 10.49 22.64 -7.76
N ILE A 184 11.78 22.31 -7.56
CA ILE A 184 12.46 21.21 -8.26
C ILE A 184 11.86 19.86 -7.86
N LEU A 185 11.56 19.66 -6.58
CA LEU A 185 10.92 18.43 -6.09
C LEU A 185 9.49 18.28 -6.63
N GLY A 186 8.75 19.38 -6.78
CA GLY A 186 7.46 19.38 -7.44
C GLY A 186 7.56 18.98 -8.91
N ALA A 187 8.53 19.52 -9.65
CA ALA A 187 8.81 19.11 -11.03
C ALA A 187 9.22 17.63 -11.12
N LEU A 188 10.01 17.15 -10.17
CA LEU A 188 10.37 15.73 -10.07
C LEU A 188 9.12 14.87 -9.84
N SER A 189 8.23 15.28 -8.93
CA SER A 189 6.97 14.58 -8.63
C SER A 189 6.01 14.53 -9.82
N LEU A 190 6.01 15.54 -10.71
CA LEU A 190 5.24 15.51 -11.96
C LEU A 190 5.61 14.34 -12.89
N ASN A 191 6.80 13.73 -12.75
CA ASN A 191 7.14 12.52 -13.51
C ASN A 191 6.24 11.31 -13.17
N ILE A 192 5.49 11.36 -12.06
CA ILE A 192 4.46 10.36 -11.76
C ILE A 192 3.35 10.37 -12.83
N VAL A 193 3.09 11.51 -13.49
CA VAL A 193 2.14 11.59 -14.61
C VAL A 193 2.58 10.68 -15.76
N ALA A 194 3.88 10.67 -16.09
CA ALA A 194 4.43 9.76 -17.09
C ALA A 194 4.31 8.29 -16.66
N CYS A 195 4.55 7.99 -15.37
CA CYS A 195 4.34 6.65 -14.82
C CYS A 195 2.87 6.21 -14.92
N GLY A 196 1.92 7.11 -14.62
CA GLY A 196 0.49 6.86 -14.77
C GLY A 196 0.07 6.63 -16.22
N ALA A 197 0.71 7.29 -17.19
CA ALA A 197 0.44 7.10 -18.61
C ALA A 197 0.77 5.67 -19.12
N LEU A 198 1.65 4.93 -18.43
CA LEU A 198 1.97 3.53 -18.73
C LEU A 198 0.86 2.56 -18.30
N VAL A 199 -0.09 3.00 -17.47
CA VAL A 199 -1.24 2.19 -17.06
C VAL A 199 -2.16 1.96 -18.26
N ARG A 200 -2.35 0.70 -18.64
CA ARG A 200 -3.28 0.33 -19.71
C ARG A 200 -4.73 0.41 -19.19
N PRO A 201 -5.64 1.12 -19.89
CA PRO A 201 -7.06 1.12 -19.54
C PRO A 201 -7.60 -0.30 -19.59
N GLN A 202 -8.10 -0.82 -18.47
CA GLN A 202 -8.78 -2.11 -18.45
C GLN A 202 -10.23 -1.89 -18.91
N LYS A 203 -10.64 -2.53 -19.99
CA LYS A 203 -12.05 -2.56 -20.43
C LYS A 203 -12.89 -3.28 -19.37
N ARG A 204 -13.40 -2.55 -18.39
CA ARG A 204 -14.43 -3.08 -17.48
C ARG A 204 -15.74 -3.12 -18.24
N VAL A 205 -16.33 -4.31 -18.35
CA VAL A 205 -17.72 -4.47 -18.76
C VAL A 205 -18.55 -3.76 -17.69
N LYS A 206 -19.02 -2.55 -17.97
CA LYS A 206 -20.01 -1.87 -17.15
C LYS A 206 -21.23 -2.78 -17.16
N VAL A 207 -21.43 -3.57 -16.10
CA VAL A 207 -22.72 -4.19 -15.85
C VAL A 207 -23.67 -3.02 -15.66
N LYS A 208 -24.40 -2.66 -16.73
CA LYS A 208 -25.55 -1.78 -16.62
C LYS A 208 -26.48 -2.49 -15.65
N GLN A 209 -26.48 -2.08 -14.39
CA GLN A 209 -27.65 -2.31 -13.55
C GLN A 209 -28.79 -1.65 -14.31
N LYS A 210 -29.65 -2.47 -14.94
CA LYS A 210 -30.99 -2.05 -15.34
C LYS A 210 -31.64 -1.57 -14.05
N THR A 211 -31.66 -0.26 -13.86
CA THR A 211 -32.52 0.35 -12.86
C THR A 211 -33.83 0.57 -13.60
N ASP A 212 -34.80 -0.30 -13.32
CA ASP A 212 -36.19 0.05 -13.56
C ASP A 212 -36.51 1.29 -12.72
N SER A 213 -37.15 2.23 -13.42
CA SER A 213 -37.95 3.37 -12.95
C SER A 213 -37.30 4.55 -12.19
N GLU A 214 -37.46 5.71 -12.84
CA GLU A 214 -38.07 6.92 -12.29
C GLU A 214 -37.39 7.65 -11.10
N GLY A 215 -36.71 8.75 -11.44
CA GLY A 215 -37.04 10.04 -10.83
C GLY A 215 -36.84 10.24 -9.32
N ARG A 216 -35.91 9.55 -8.65
CA ARG A 216 -35.53 9.88 -7.26
C ARG A 216 -34.08 10.36 -7.14
N THR A 217 -33.88 11.66 -7.29
CA THR A 217 -32.73 12.38 -6.72
C THR A 217 -32.86 12.40 -5.20
N SER A 218 -32.49 11.30 -4.55
CA SER A 218 -32.40 11.21 -3.09
C SER A 218 -30.95 11.00 -2.69
N CYS A 219 -30.51 11.68 -1.62
CA CYS A 219 -29.21 11.51 -0.98
C CYS A 219 -28.87 10.02 -0.75
N ALA A 220 -29.88 9.18 -0.48
CA ALA A 220 -29.75 7.74 -0.32
C ALA A 220 -29.20 7.02 -1.57
N ALA A 221 -29.62 7.41 -2.79
CA ALA A 221 -29.12 6.81 -4.03
C ALA A 221 -27.67 7.20 -4.31
N MET A 222 -27.29 8.44 -3.98
CA MET A 222 -25.90 8.90 -4.06
C MET A 222 -25.01 8.18 -3.04
N LEU A 223 -25.47 8.07 -1.78
CA LEU A 223 -24.79 7.32 -0.73
C LEU A 223 -24.62 5.84 -1.10
N GLN A 224 -25.64 5.21 -1.69
CA GLN A 224 -25.55 3.82 -2.16
C GLN A 224 -24.52 3.67 -3.28
N ARG A 225 -24.46 4.64 -4.19
CA ARG A 225 -23.47 4.65 -5.28
C ARG A 225 -22.05 4.85 -4.76
N VAL A 226 -21.84 5.81 -3.86
CA VAL A 226 -20.55 6.05 -3.20
C VAL A 226 -20.12 4.83 -2.38
N SER A 227 -21.04 4.23 -1.62
CA SER A 227 -20.81 2.99 -0.86
C SER A 227 -20.39 1.83 -1.77
N SER A 228 -21.01 1.70 -2.95
CA SER A 228 -20.65 0.69 -3.93
C SER A 228 -19.26 0.91 -4.54
N TYR A 229 -18.87 2.16 -4.83
CA TYR A 229 -17.56 2.48 -5.38
C TYR A 229 -16.43 2.36 -4.37
N LEU A 230 -16.69 2.73 -3.11
CA LEU A 230 -15.77 2.55 -1.98
C LEU A 230 -15.72 1.10 -1.48
N GLU A 231 -16.66 0.26 -1.91
CA GLU A 231 -16.83 -1.12 -1.46
C GLU A 231 -17.00 -1.25 0.07
N LEU A 232 -17.70 -0.28 0.70
CA LEU A 232 -18.00 -0.28 2.13
C LEU A 232 -18.63 -1.58 2.66
N PRO A 233 -19.40 -2.37 1.89
CA PRO A 233 -19.86 -3.69 2.34
C PRO A 233 -18.74 -4.64 2.78
N LEU A 234 -17.49 -4.44 2.33
CA LEU A 234 -16.33 -5.19 2.82
C LEU A 234 -16.16 -5.06 4.34
N LEU A 235 -16.49 -3.91 4.93
CA LEU A 235 -16.37 -3.67 6.38
C LEU A 235 -17.33 -4.53 7.21
N LEU A 236 -18.34 -5.13 6.57
CA LEU A 236 -19.28 -6.06 7.21
C LEU A 236 -18.89 -7.53 7.00
N GLU A 237 -17.94 -7.80 6.10
CA GLU A 237 -17.46 -9.16 5.84
C GLU A 237 -16.45 -9.58 6.90
N ARG A 238 -16.82 -10.60 7.69
CA ARG A 238 -15.99 -11.11 8.80
C ARG A 238 -14.52 -11.36 8.42
N PRO A 239 -14.18 -12.03 7.30
CA PRO A 239 -12.77 -12.27 6.94
C PRO A 239 -11.99 -10.97 6.73
N TYR A 240 -12.60 -9.97 6.08
CA TYR A 240 -11.96 -8.69 5.81
C TYR A 240 -11.82 -7.85 7.07
N LEU A 241 -12.83 -7.84 7.94
CA LEU A 241 -12.79 -7.14 9.22
C LEU A 241 -11.72 -7.72 10.15
N THR A 242 -11.66 -9.05 10.30
CA THR A 242 -10.62 -9.74 11.08
C THR A 242 -9.23 -9.43 10.55
N TYR A 243 -9.04 -9.49 9.23
CA TYR A 243 -7.76 -9.17 8.60
C TYR A 243 -7.35 -7.72 8.86
N THR A 244 -8.25 -6.78 8.63
CA THR A 244 -7.95 -5.35 8.79
C THR A 244 -7.68 -5.01 10.25
N ALA A 245 -8.43 -5.58 11.20
CA ALA A 245 -8.17 -5.42 12.64
C ALA A 245 -6.79 -5.96 13.03
N ALA A 246 -6.39 -7.12 12.50
CA ALA A 246 -5.07 -7.69 12.75
C ALA A 246 -3.94 -6.80 12.21
N ILE A 247 -4.06 -6.32 10.97
CA ILE A 247 -3.09 -5.41 10.35
C ILE A 247 -3.02 -4.07 11.10
N THR A 248 -4.15 -3.55 11.58
CA THR A 248 -4.19 -2.35 12.43
C THR A 248 -3.37 -2.55 13.70
N LEU A 249 -3.57 -3.68 14.41
CA LEU A 249 -2.78 -4.01 15.60
C LEU A 249 -1.29 -4.11 15.26
N ILE A 250 -0.93 -4.80 14.18
CA ILE A 250 0.48 -4.90 13.73
C ILE A 250 1.08 -3.50 13.51
N ASN A 251 0.36 -2.61 12.82
CA ASN A 251 0.85 -1.28 12.47
C ASN A 251 1.07 -0.37 13.69
N VAL A 252 0.28 -0.51 14.78
CA VAL A 252 0.49 0.26 16.02
C VAL A 252 1.91 0.03 16.58
N GLY A 253 2.37 -1.22 16.59
CA GLY A 253 3.71 -1.57 17.05
C GLY A 253 4.81 -1.36 16.01
N TYR A 254 4.49 -1.61 14.74
CA TYR A 254 5.41 -1.59 13.61
C TYR A 254 6.23 -0.30 13.49
N PHE A 255 5.61 0.87 13.65
CA PHE A 255 6.30 2.14 13.44
C PHE A 255 7.23 2.54 14.59
N VAL A 256 7.03 2.02 15.80
CA VAL A 256 7.73 2.51 17.00
C VAL A 256 9.26 2.46 16.87
N PRO A 257 9.90 1.35 16.44
CA PRO A 257 11.35 1.34 16.26
C PRO A 257 11.84 2.34 15.22
N TYR A 258 11.09 2.57 14.13
CA TYR A 258 11.51 3.54 13.11
C TYR A 258 11.65 4.96 13.65
N PHE A 259 10.86 5.34 14.66
CA PHE A 259 10.88 6.68 15.24
C PHE A 259 11.74 6.76 16.51
N HIS A 260 11.74 5.73 17.35
CA HIS A 260 12.32 5.79 18.70
C HIS A 260 13.62 5.00 18.88
N LEU A 261 14.06 4.19 17.92
CA LEU A 261 15.28 3.37 18.05
C LEU A 261 16.55 4.22 18.22
N VAL A 262 16.66 5.32 17.48
CA VAL A 262 17.80 6.26 17.61
C VAL A 262 17.78 6.90 19.00
N ALA A 263 16.62 7.39 19.44
CA ALA A 263 16.46 8.03 20.75
C ALA A 263 16.76 7.06 21.90
N HIS A 264 16.29 5.82 21.82
CA HIS A 264 16.62 4.75 22.76
C HIS A 264 18.13 4.46 22.79
N SER A 265 18.76 4.32 21.62
CA SER A 265 20.20 4.06 21.53
C SER A 265 21.03 5.17 22.18
N ARG A 266 20.62 6.44 22.01
CA ARG A 266 21.23 7.60 22.67
C ARG A 266 21.01 7.58 24.18
N GLN A 267 19.81 7.24 24.63
CA GLN A 267 19.48 7.16 26.06
C GLN A 267 20.31 6.09 26.79
N VAL A 268 20.58 4.96 26.13
CA VAL A 268 21.43 3.89 26.68
C VAL A 268 22.92 4.30 26.75
N GLY A 269 23.32 5.37 26.03
CA GLY A 269 24.67 5.93 26.08
C GLY A 269 25.52 5.68 24.84
N PHE A 270 24.95 5.15 23.75
CA PHE A 270 25.69 5.00 22.49
C PHE A 270 25.95 6.36 21.81
N SER A 271 27.00 6.40 21.00
CA SER A 271 27.35 7.62 20.26
C SER A 271 26.27 8.00 19.25
N GLU A 272 26.28 9.25 18.80
CA GLU A 272 25.35 9.75 17.79
C GLU A 272 25.48 8.96 16.49
N TYR A 273 26.73 8.72 16.08
CA TYR A 273 27.06 7.90 14.91
C TYR A 273 26.54 6.46 15.06
N GLN A 274 26.78 5.81 16.20
CA GLN A 274 26.29 4.46 16.47
C GLN A 274 24.75 4.38 16.40
N SER A 275 24.08 5.35 16.99
CA SER A 275 22.61 5.40 17.05
C SER A 275 21.99 5.60 15.65
N ALA A 276 22.57 6.50 14.84
CA ALA A 276 22.15 6.71 13.46
C ALA A 276 22.45 5.51 12.55
N PHE A 277 23.60 4.85 12.76
CA PHE A 277 24.03 3.73 11.95
C PHE A 277 23.16 2.48 12.17
N VAL A 278 22.76 2.17 13.41
CA VAL A 278 21.82 1.07 13.71
C VAL A 278 20.51 1.22 12.93
N MET A 279 19.95 2.43 12.92
CA MET A 279 18.70 2.71 12.20
C MET A 279 18.87 2.59 10.68
N SER A 280 20.01 3.07 10.16
CA SER A 280 20.35 2.95 8.74
C SER A 280 20.54 1.49 8.32
N ALA A 281 21.19 0.69 9.17
CA ALA A 281 21.43 -0.72 8.95
C ALA A 281 20.13 -1.54 8.94
N ALA A 282 19.21 -1.26 9.86
CA ALA A 282 17.85 -1.83 9.84
C ALA A 282 17.09 -1.45 8.56
N GLY A 283 17.24 -0.21 8.10
CA GLY A 283 16.67 0.24 6.82
C GLY A 283 17.25 -0.50 5.60
N ALA A 284 18.53 -0.88 5.63
CA ALA A 284 19.15 -1.64 4.54
C ALA A 284 18.61 -3.08 4.48
N THR A 285 18.47 -3.75 5.64
CA THR A 285 17.91 -5.11 5.68
C THR A 285 16.41 -5.14 5.41
N ASP A 286 15.67 -4.06 5.67
CA ASP A 286 14.28 -3.90 5.25
C ASP A 286 14.11 -4.00 3.74
N ILE A 287 14.96 -3.33 2.97
CA ILE A 287 14.95 -3.41 1.49
C ILE A 287 15.16 -4.86 1.03
N LEU A 288 16.12 -5.57 1.64
CA LEU A 288 16.40 -6.97 1.35
C LEU A 288 15.22 -7.88 1.74
N GLY A 289 14.61 -7.63 2.89
CA GLY A 289 13.45 -8.36 3.40
C GLY A 289 12.28 -8.31 2.42
N ARG A 290 11.99 -7.15 1.82
CA ARG A 290 10.91 -6.99 0.82
C ARG A 290 11.09 -7.90 -0.38
N VAL A 291 12.30 -7.93 -0.94
CA VAL A 291 12.59 -8.72 -2.15
C VAL A 291 12.68 -10.21 -1.81
N ALA A 292 13.37 -10.56 -0.73
CA ALA A 292 13.56 -11.94 -0.31
C ALA A 292 12.23 -12.60 0.10
N SER A 293 11.38 -11.92 0.87
CA SER A 293 10.08 -12.46 1.26
C SER A 293 9.14 -12.57 0.06
N GLY A 294 9.17 -11.60 -0.85
CA GLY A 294 8.37 -11.64 -2.07
C GLY A 294 8.75 -12.81 -2.97
N TRP A 295 10.05 -13.04 -3.15
CA TRP A 295 10.54 -14.20 -3.88
C TRP A 295 10.17 -15.53 -3.19
N PHE A 296 10.37 -15.61 -1.88
CA PHE A 296 10.07 -16.82 -1.09
C PHE A 296 8.58 -17.15 -1.08
N ALA A 297 7.70 -16.15 -1.00
CA ALA A 297 6.26 -16.32 -1.07
C ALA A 297 5.80 -16.84 -2.43
N ASP A 298 6.43 -16.38 -3.50
CA ASP A 298 6.08 -16.78 -4.86
C ASP A 298 6.64 -18.18 -5.24
N LEU A 299 7.45 -18.83 -4.39
CA LEU A 299 7.81 -20.25 -4.55
C LEU A 299 6.60 -21.18 -4.34
N GLY A 300 5.54 -20.70 -3.67
CA GLY A 300 4.29 -21.44 -3.47
C GLY A 300 4.37 -22.61 -2.48
N HIS A 301 5.48 -22.76 -1.76
CA HIS A 301 5.63 -23.81 -0.73
C HIS A 301 4.80 -23.55 0.52
N PHE A 302 4.53 -22.27 0.82
CA PHE A 302 3.79 -21.84 2.01
C PHE A 302 2.67 -20.91 1.60
N ARG A 303 1.54 -21.00 2.29
CA ARG A 303 0.45 -20.02 2.12
C ARG A 303 0.92 -18.64 2.56
N LEU A 304 0.56 -17.62 1.77
CA LEU A 304 0.90 -16.22 2.05
C LEU A 304 0.50 -15.77 3.46
N ILE A 305 -0.65 -16.23 3.97
CA ILE A 305 -1.10 -15.87 5.32
C ILE A 305 -0.19 -16.43 6.42
N HIS A 306 0.37 -17.63 6.23
CA HIS A 306 1.29 -18.25 7.21
C HIS A 306 2.65 -17.59 7.16
N LEU A 307 3.13 -17.22 5.97
CA LEU A 307 4.33 -16.40 5.83
C LEU A 307 4.15 -15.04 6.49
N LEU A 308 3.01 -14.38 6.27
CA LEU A 308 2.68 -13.13 6.92
C LEU A 308 2.75 -13.29 8.46
N SER A 309 2.05 -14.29 9.01
CA SER A 309 2.09 -14.61 10.46
C SER A 309 3.48 -14.90 11.00
N LEU A 310 4.35 -15.57 10.23
CA LEU A 310 5.73 -15.84 10.62
C LEU A 310 6.51 -14.53 10.75
N TRP A 311 6.48 -13.68 9.70
CA TRP A 311 7.23 -12.43 9.68
C TRP A 311 6.72 -11.43 10.72
N THR A 312 5.41 -11.34 10.94
CA THR A 312 4.83 -10.46 11.98
C THR A 312 5.23 -10.89 13.38
N THR A 313 5.25 -12.20 13.66
CA THR A 313 5.62 -12.73 14.97
C THR A 313 7.11 -12.53 15.25
N LEU A 314 7.96 -12.78 14.26
CA LEU A 314 9.39 -12.49 14.34
C LEU A 314 9.65 -11.00 14.53
N ALA A 315 8.98 -10.13 13.76
CA ALA A 315 9.07 -8.69 13.93
C ALA A 315 8.70 -8.25 15.35
N GLY A 316 7.55 -8.67 15.89
CA GLY A 316 7.14 -8.36 17.26
C GLY A 316 8.14 -8.87 18.31
N THR A 317 8.67 -10.07 18.12
CA THR A 317 9.69 -10.65 19.01
C THR A 317 10.97 -9.82 18.99
N PHE A 318 11.45 -9.41 17.81
CA PHE A 318 12.65 -8.58 17.72
C PHE A 318 12.43 -7.17 18.29
N ILE A 319 11.24 -6.58 18.15
CA ILE A 319 10.89 -5.32 18.81
C ILE A 319 11.03 -5.44 20.33
N ILE A 320 10.54 -6.54 20.93
CA ILE A 320 10.70 -6.83 22.36
C ILE A 320 12.19 -7.00 22.72
N LEU A 321 12.97 -7.67 21.87
CA LEU A 321 14.39 -7.90 22.14
C LEU A 321 15.27 -6.66 21.98
N LEU A 322 14.85 -5.62 21.24
CA LEU A 322 15.63 -4.40 21.03
C LEU A 322 16.11 -3.77 22.35
N PRO A 323 15.23 -3.36 23.28
CA PRO A 323 15.68 -2.75 24.53
C PRO A 323 16.44 -3.74 25.42
N VAL A 324 16.08 -5.04 25.38
CA VAL A 324 16.75 -6.09 26.18
C VAL A 324 18.20 -6.27 25.75
N SER A 325 18.45 -6.28 24.43
CA SER A 325 19.79 -6.46 23.85
C SER A 325 20.75 -5.31 24.20
N SER A 326 20.20 -4.13 24.50
CA SER A 326 20.97 -2.93 24.83
C SER A 326 21.31 -2.78 26.33
N LEU A 327 20.64 -3.53 27.22
CA LEU A 327 20.84 -3.44 28.68
C LEU A 327 22.26 -3.78 29.12
N SER A 328 22.93 -4.67 28.39
CA SER A 328 24.32 -5.08 28.68
C SER A 328 25.37 -4.11 28.10
N GLY A 329 24.96 -3.01 27.48
CA GLY A 329 25.85 -2.09 26.78
C GLY A 329 26.43 -2.65 25.47
N SER A 330 25.94 -3.81 25.00
CA SER A 330 26.45 -4.47 23.80
C SER A 330 25.86 -3.86 22.52
N TYR A 331 26.65 -3.02 21.86
CA TYR A 331 26.29 -2.46 20.55
C TYR A 331 26.10 -3.55 19.48
N ALA A 332 26.91 -4.61 19.53
CA ALA A 332 26.81 -5.72 18.59
C ALA A 332 25.47 -6.46 18.71
N ALA A 333 24.98 -6.69 19.94
CA ALA A 333 23.69 -7.32 20.16
C ALA A 333 22.53 -6.46 19.63
N LEU A 334 22.55 -5.15 19.93
CA LEU A 334 21.57 -4.20 19.41
C LEU A 334 21.58 -4.16 17.87
N MET A 335 22.76 -4.17 17.26
CA MET A 335 22.93 -4.18 15.81
C MET A 335 22.30 -5.44 15.18
N VAL A 336 22.63 -6.63 15.70
CA VAL A 336 22.10 -7.91 15.18
C VAL A 336 20.57 -7.94 15.27
N ILE A 337 20.00 -7.59 16.42
CA ILE A 337 18.53 -7.57 16.59
C ILE A 337 17.88 -6.52 15.66
N SER A 338 18.51 -5.36 15.47
CA SER A 338 18.00 -4.32 14.57
C SER A 338 18.03 -4.75 13.11
N LEU A 339 19.08 -5.46 12.67
CA LEU A 339 19.17 -6.02 11.32
C LEU A 339 18.07 -7.07 11.08
N LEU A 340 17.84 -7.95 12.05
CA LEU A 340 16.78 -8.98 12.00
C LEU A 340 15.38 -8.36 11.98
N TYR A 341 15.13 -7.37 12.83
CA TYR A 341 13.89 -6.60 12.80
C TYR A 341 13.68 -5.92 11.45
N GLY A 342 14.70 -5.24 10.92
CA GLY A 342 14.64 -4.58 9.60
C GLY A 342 14.23 -5.57 8.51
N PHE A 343 14.87 -6.74 8.45
CA PHE A 343 14.51 -7.79 7.51
C PHE A 343 13.05 -8.25 7.64
N CYS A 344 12.60 -8.57 8.86
CA CYS A 344 11.21 -9.02 9.10
C CYS A 344 10.19 -7.92 8.79
N SER A 345 10.52 -6.67 9.08
CA SER A 345 9.70 -5.50 8.79
C SER A 345 9.48 -5.33 7.30
N GLY A 346 10.54 -5.38 6.49
CA GLY A 346 10.43 -5.33 5.04
C GLY A 346 9.71 -6.56 4.46
N ALA A 347 9.97 -7.73 5.04
CA ALA A 347 9.32 -8.97 4.63
C ALA A 347 7.80 -8.91 4.79
N LEU A 348 7.34 -8.35 5.92
CA LEU A 348 5.95 -8.09 6.25
C LEU A 348 5.28 -7.14 5.24
N THR A 349 5.87 -5.97 4.97
CA THR A 349 5.24 -4.91 4.14
C THR A 349 4.81 -5.42 2.76
N SER A 350 5.59 -6.31 2.15
CA SER A 350 5.31 -6.85 0.82
C SER A 350 4.11 -7.82 0.82
N LEU A 351 3.88 -8.51 1.94
CA LEU A 351 2.84 -9.52 2.07
C LEU A 351 1.48 -8.96 2.46
N VAL A 352 1.44 -7.85 3.22
CA VAL A 352 0.17 -7.22 3.65
C VAL A 352 -0.73 -6.95 2.44
N PHE A 353 -0.23 -6.22 1.44
CA PHE A 353 -1.03 -5.91 0.27
C PHE A 353 -1.32 -7.15 -0.60
N ALA A 354 -0.39 -8.11 -0.66
CA ALA A 354 -0.53 -9.33 -1.46
C ALA A 354 -1.64 -10.28 -0.95
N VAL A 355 -1.96 -10.25 0.35
CA VAL A 355 -3.00 -11.09 0.96
C VAL A 355 -4.41 -10.56 0.69
N VAL A 356 -4.59 -9.24 0.55
CA VAL A 356 -5.91 -8.61 0.32
C VAL A 356 -6.75 -9.29 -0.78
N PRO A 357 -6.26 -9.50 -2.02
CA PRO A 357 -7.05 -10.16 -3.08
C PRO A 357 -7.41 -11.61 -2.78
N LEU A 358 -6.69 -12.30 -1.88
CA LEU A 358 -7.04 -13.65 -1.46
C LEU A 358 -8.28 -13.65 -0.54
N ILE A 359 -8.52 -12.54 0.15
CA ILE A 359 -9.65 -12.36 1.06
C ILE A 359 -10.87 -11.78 0.33
N VAL A 360 -10.68 -10.66 -0.38
CA VAL A 360 -11.79 -9.91 -1.01
C VAL A 360 -12.07 -10.30 -2.47
N GLY A 361 -11.13 -11.01 -3.09
CA GLY A 361 -11.15 -11.34 -4.52
C GLY A 361 -10.62 -10.22 -5.41
N VAL A 362 -10.14 -10.57 -6.61
CA VAL A 362 -9.50 -9.62 -7.54
C VAL A 362 -10.45 -8.51 -8.01
N LYS A 363 -11.76 -8.81 -8.16
CA LYS A 363 -12.77 -7.83 -8.61
C LYS A 363 -12.92 -6.65 -7.64
N ARG A 364 -12.76 -6.89 -6.34
CA ARG A 364 -12.94 -5.94 -5.22
C ARG A 364 -11.62 -5.56 -4.55
N MET A 365 -10.51 -5.83 -5.22
CA MET A 365 -9.18 -5.59 -4.66
C MET A 365 -8.89 -4.10 -4.49
N MET A 366 -9.35 -3.24 -5.41
CA MET A 366 -9.09 -1.80 -5.30
C MET A 366 -9.77 -1.17 -4.08
N GLY A 367 -11.06 -1.43 -3.88
CA GLY A 367 -11.79 -0.92 -2.72
C GLY A 367 -11.21 -1.47 -1.42
N GLY A 368 -10.91 -2.77 -1.37
CA GLY A 368 -10.24 -3.40 -0.23
C GLY A 368 -8.88 -2.77 0.10
N LEU A 369 -7.99 -2.55 -0.87
CA LEU A 369 -6.70 -1.92 -0.62
C LEU A 369 -6.85 -0.46 -0.12
N GLY A 370 -7.83 0.28 -0.65
CA GLY A 370 -8.10 1.65 -0.22
C GLY A 370 -8.63 1.72 1.21
N LEU A 371 -9.63 0.89 1.55
CA LEU A 371 -10.19 0.81 2.90
C LEU A 371 -9.18 0.32 3.93
N LEU A 372 -8.31 -0.63 3.58
CA LEU A 372 -7.23 -1.10 4.43
C LEU A 372 -6.35 0.08 4.85
N GLN A 373 -5.87 0.87 3.89
CA GLN A 373 -5.00 2.02 4.19
C GLN A 373 -5.69 3.11 5.04
N LEU A 374 -6.96 3.40 4.79
CA LEU A 374 -7.71 4.33 5.63
C LEU A 374 -7.67 3.89 7.10
N ILE A 375 -7.85 2.60 7.35
CA ILE A 375 -7.86 2.05 8.71
C ILE A 375 -6.43 1.99 9.28
N GLU A 376 -5.43 1.65 8.47
CA GLU A 376 -4.01 1.69 8.86
C GLU A 376 -3.55 3.10 9.29
N SER A 377 -4.11 4.16 8.69
CA SER A 377 -3.81 5.54 9.07
C SER A 377 -4.06 5.80 10.56
N GLY A 378 -5.11 5.22 11.13
CA GLY A 378 -5.43 5.38 12.55
C GLY A 378 -4.38 4.71 13.45
N ALA A 379 -3.88 3.54 13.07
CA ALA A 379 -2.87 2.80 13.82
C ALA A 379 -1.54 3.55 13.88
N GLY A 380 -1.07 4.07 12.74
CA GLY A 380 0.19 4.81 12.65
C GLY A 380 0.20 6.10 13.48
N LEU A 381 -0.93 6.81 13.52
CA LEU A 381 -1.11 8.03 14.34
C LEU A 381 -1.12 7.74 15.84
N LEU A 382 -1.58 6.57 16.27
CA LEU A 382 -1.68 6.22 17.69
C LEU A 382 -0.41 5.57 18.24
N GLY A 383 0.32 4.79 17.43
CA GLY A 383 1.45 4.00 17.90
C GLY A 383 2.63 4.82 18.42
N THR A 384 3.10 5.81 17.67
CA THR A 384 4.28 6.60 18.05
C THR A 384 4.03 7.57 19.22
N PRO A 385 2.86 8.24 19.34
CA PRO A 385 2.55 9.04 20.53
C PRO A 385 2.33 8.17 21.77
N LEU A 386 1.68 7.01 21.64
CA LEU A 386 1.55 6.07 22.75
C LEU A 386 2.91 5.63 23.28
N SER A 387 3.84 5.31 22.37
CA SER A 387 5.23 5.00 22.72
C SER A 387 5.93 6.18 23.43
N GLY A 388 5.72 7.41 22.95
CA GLY A 388 6.28 8.63 23.56
C GLY A 388 5.74 8.86 24.98
N PHE A 389 4.43 8.76 25.16
CA PHE A 389 3.76 8.87 26.46
C PHE A 389 4.27 7.82 27.47
N LEU A 390 4.43 6.56 27.03
CA LEU A 390 5.00 5.52 27.88
C LEU A 390 6.43 5.85 28.32
N LYS A 391 7.24 6.45 27.45
CA LYS A 391 8.58 6.92 27.78
C LYS A 391 8.54 8.11 28.76
N ASP A 392 7.59 9.02 28.62
CA ASP A 392 7.46 10.17 29.52
C ASP A 392 7.03 9.76 30.94
N VAL A 393 6.16 8.75 31.07
CA VAL A 393 5.72 8.21 32.37
C VAL A 393 6.79 7.33 33.03
N THR A 394 7.46 6.47 32.27
CA THR A 394 8.42 5.49 32.83
C THR A 394 9.87 6.00 32.89
N GLY A 395 10.16 7.09 32.17
CA GLY A 395 11.49 7.67 32.05
C GLY A 395 12.43 6.93 31.09
N ASN A 396 12.03 5.81 30.49
CA ASN A 396 12.83 5.04 29.54
C ASN A 396 11.98 4.38 28.45
N TYR A 397 12.61 3.88 27.39
CA TYR A 397 11.89 3.25 26.27
C TYR A 397 11.56 1.77 26.47
N MET A 398 11.95 1.13 27.58
CA MET A 398 11.74 -0.32 27.79
C MET A 398 10.26 -0.68 27.68
N ALA A 399 9.41 -0.01 28.46
CA ALA A 399 7.96 -0.24 28.43
C ALA A 399 7.38 0.05 27.04
N SER A 400 7.85 1.09 26.36
CA SER A 400 7.41 1.45 25.02
C SER A 400 7.67 0.36 23.99
N PHE A 401 8.89 -0.19 23.95
CA PHE A 401 9.24 -1.29 23.03
C PHE A 401 8.56 -2.61 23.41
N MET A 402 8.41 -2.92 24.71
CA MET A 402 7.68 -4.11 25.17
C MET A 402 6.23 -4.09 24.70
N VAL A 403 5.53 -2.97 24.92
CA VAL A 403 4.15 -2.78 24.49
C VAL A 403 4.08 -2.81 22.96
N ALA A 404 4.95 -2.07 22.27
CA ALA A 404 4.99 -2.04 20.81
C ALA A 404 5.18 -3.44 20.19
N GLY A 405 6.05 -4.29 20.73
CA GLY A 405 6.29 -5.62 20.18
C GLY A 405 5.20 -6.64 20.51
N SER A 406 4.40 -6.41 21.57
CA SER A 406 3.24 -7.27 21.86
C SER A 406 2.10 -7.10 20.86
N PHE A 407 1.95 -5.91 20.26
CA PHE A 407 0.92 -5.62 19.26
C PHE A 407 1.01 -6.48 17.99
N PRO A 408 2.17 -6.64 17.32
CA PRO A 408 2.31 -7.58 16.20
C PRO A 408 1.99 -9.03 16.57
N ILE A 409 2.36 -9.46 17.78
CA ILE A 409 2.04 -10.82 18.27
C ILE A 409 0.52 -10.98 18.43
N LEU A 410 -0.16 -10.00 19.03
CA LEU A 410 -1.62 -9.97 19.13
C LEU A 410 -2.29 -9.90 17.75
N GLY A 411 -1.69 -9.18 16.81
CA GLY A 411 -2.10 -9.17 15.41
C GLY A 411 -2.01 -10.54 14.77
N THR A 412 -0.92 -11.29 14.98
CA THR A 412 -0.80 -12.69 14.51
C THR A 412 -1.89 -13.57 15.13
N LEU A 413 -2.15 -13.45 16.43
CA LEU A 413 -3.23 -14.20 17.10
C LEU A 413 -4.59 -13.88 16.48
N THR A 414 -4.80 -12.61 16.11
CA THR A 414 -6.01 -12.18 15.41
C THR A 414 -6.08 -12.76 13.99
N LEU A 415 -4.96 -12.79 13.24
CA LEU A 415 -4.88 -13.46 11.93
C LEU A 415 -5.22 -14.96 12.03
N ALA A 416 -4.83 -15.62 13.12
CA ALA A 416 -5.13 -17.03 13.33
C ALA A 416 -6.64 -17.32 13.47
N THR A 417 -7.45 -16.31 13.79
CA THR A 417 -8.92 -16.43 13.83
C THR A 417 -9.58 -16.32 12.45
N LEU A 418 -8.82 -16.05 11.38
CA LEU A 418 -9.36 -16.02 10.02
C LEU A 418 -9.95 -17.39 9.63
N PRO A 419 -11.07 -17.40 8.92
CA PRO A 419 -11.63 -18.65 8.42
C PRO A 419 -10.62 -19.34 7.51
N HIS A 420 -10.50 -20.66 7.65
CA HIS A 420 -9.53 -21.49 6.94
C HIS A 420 -8.06 -21.14 7.21
N TYR A 421 -7.72 -20.47 8.31
CA TYR A 421 -6.32 -20.25 8.68
C TYR A 421 -5.56 -21.56 8.88
N PHE A 422 -6.14 -22.51 9.61
CA PHE A 422 -5.51 -23.82 9.90
C PHE A 422 -5.64 -24.85 8.77
N SER A 423 -6.32 -24.51 7.66
CA SER A 423 -6.43 -25.42 6.52
C SER A 423 -5.11 -25.48 5.76
N CYS A 424 -4.54 -26.68 5.58
CA CYS A 424 -3.28 -26.88 4.84
C CYS A 424 -3.44 -26.72 3.32
N THR A 425 -4.68 -26.70 2.82
CA THR A 425 -5.01 -26.48 1.42
C THR A 425 -5.52 -25.06 1.21
N GLU A 426 -5.04 -24.40 0.14
CA GLU A 426 -5.66 -23.15 -0.30
C GLU A 426 -7.11 -23.42 -0.71
N PRO A 427 -8.09 -22.62 -0.24
CA PRO A 427 -9.43 -22.69 -0.78
C PRO A 427 -9.34 -22.42 -2.29
N SER A 428 -9.88 -23.32 -3.11
CA SER A 428 -9.80 -23.31 -4.56
C SER A 428 -10.41 -22.05 -5.16
N THR A 429 -9.60 -21.00 -5.32
CA THR A 429 -10.00 -19.77 -6.04
C THR A 429 -10.34 -20.04 -7.50
N PHE A 430 -9.89 -21.17 -8.05
CA PHE A 430 -10.20 -21.64 -9.40
C PHE A 430 -11.64 -22.11 -9.63
N GLN A 431 -12.39 -22.46 -8.57
CA GLN A 431 -13.75 -22.99 -8.74
C GLN A 431 -14.82 -21.90 -8.88
N ARG A 432 -14.57 -20.69 -8.38
CA ARG A 432 -15.50 -19.55 -8.54
C ARG A 432 -15.51 -19.00 -9.98
N CYS A 433 -14.40 -19.01 -10.71
CA CYS A 433 -14.40 -18.65 -12.14
C CYS A 433 -15.08 -19.73 -12.99
N ALA A 434 -14.86 -21.02 -12.68
CA ALA A 434 -15.54 -22.11 -13.38
C ALA A 434 -17.06 -22.14 -13.11
N HIS A 435 -17.51 -21.70 -11.93
CA HIS A 435 -18.94 -21.55 -11.63
C HIS A 435 -19.54 -20.29 -12.29
N ASP A 436 -18.84 -19.15 -12.29
CA ASP A 436 -19.27 -17.92 -13.00
C ASP A 436 -19.34 -18.15 -14.54
N ASP A 437 -18.44 -18.94 -15.12
CA ASP A 437 -18.48 -19.28 -16.56
C ASP A 437 -19.50 -20.38 -16.87
N LYS A 438 -19.75 -21.33 -15.95
CA LYS A 438 -20.86 -22.29 -16.09
C LYS A 438 -22.22 -21.60 -15.99
N ASP A 439 -22.41 -20.68 -15.03
CA ASP A 439 -23.67 -19.97 -14.87
C ASP A 439 -23.92 -19.00 -16.02
N LYS A 440 -22.87 -18.40 -16.60
CA LYS A 440 -22.99 -17.61 -17.85
C LYS A 440 -23.30 -18.46 -19.06
N ASN A 441 -22.65 -19.61 -19.23
CA ASN A 441 -22.95 -20.52 -20.33
C ASN A 441 -24.38 -21.09 -20.21
N LEU A 442 -24.81 -21.43 -18.99
CA LEU A 442 -26.16 -21.91 -18.72
C LEU A 442 -27.22 -20.84 -18.98
N HIS A 443 -26.96 -19.58 -18.59
CA HIS A 443 -27.85 -18.46 -18.92
C HIS A 443 -27.89 -18.16 -20.43
N SER A 444 -26.77 -18.24 -21.15
CA SER A 444 -26.75 -18.08 -22.60
C SER A 444 -27.41 -19.24 -23.35
N GLU A 445 -27.30 -20.47 -22.84
CA GLU A 445 -28.00 -21.63 -23.38
C GLU A 445 -29.51 -21.53 -23.11
N LEU A 446 -29.93 -21.07 -21.93
CA LEU A 446 -31.34 -20.83 -21.60
C LEU A 446 -31.96 -19.68 -22.41
N GLU A 447 -31.20 -18.63 -22.73
CA GLU A 447 -31.62 -17.56 -23.66
C GLU A 447 -31.68 -18.03 -25.12
N GLN A 448 -30.81 -18.97 -25.54
CA GLN A 448 -30.89 -19.59 -26.87
C GLN A 448 -32.05 -20.59 -27.00
N ILE A 449 -32.37 -21.33 -25.93
CA ILE A 449 -33.50 -22.28 -25.91
C ILE A 449 -34.84 -21.52 -25.91
N SER A 450 -34.93 -20.40 -25.17
CA SER A 450 -36.14 -19.56 -25.10
C SER A 450 -36.38 -18.67 -26.33
N SER A 451 -35.39 -18.53 -27.22
CA SER A 451 -35.51 -17.80 -28.49
C SER A 451 -35.71 -18.69 -29.72
N SER A 452 -35.84 -20.02 -29.55
CA SER A 452 -36.20 -20.93 -30.63
C SER A 452 -37.73 -20.91 -30.87
N PRO A 453 -38.22 -20.65 -32.11
CA PRO A 453 -39.65 -20.71 -32.40
C PRO A 453 -40.13 -22.16 -32.36
N SER A 454 -41.16 -22.42 -31.55
CA SER A 454 -41.89 -23.66 -31.49
C SER A 454 -42.75 -23.86 -32.75
N ASP A 455 -42.16 -24.45 -33.80
CA ASP A 455 -42.93 -25.02 -34.92
C ASP A 455 -43.51 -26.38 -34.50
N ALA A 456 -44.69 -26.32 -33.88
CA ALA A 456 -45.58 -27.46 -33.74
C ALA A 456 -46.88 -27.17 -34.52
N ASN A 457 -46.85 -27.44 -35.82
CA ASN A 457 -48.05 -27.44 -36.66
C ASN A 457 -48.54 -28.89 -36.80
N LEU A 458 -49.47 -29.28 -35.93
CA LEU A 458 -50.20 -30.55 -35.99
C LEU A 458 -51.68 -30.24 -36.29
N GLY A 459 -52.05 -30.50 -37.55
CA GLY A 459 -53.31 -31.09 -38.03
C GLY A 459 -54.67 -30.58 -37.53
N GLY A 460 -55.50 -30.10 -38.47
CA GLY A 460 -56.94 -30.02 -38.33
C GLY A 460 -57.63 -30.25 -39.67
N ALA A 461 -58.32 -31.40 -39.80
CA ALA A 461 -59.10 -31.80 -40.96
C ALA A 461 -60.37 -30.94 -41.15
N ARG A 462 -60.64 -30.54 -42.40
CA ARG A 462 -61.93 -30.69 -43.10
C ARG A 462 -61.77 -30.41 -44.59
#